data_AF-A0A2A3LEN4-F1
#
_entry.id   AF-A0A2A3LEN4-F1
#
_cell.length_a   1.000
_cell.length_b   1.000
_cell.length_c   1.000
_cell.angle_alpha   90.00
_cell.angle_beta   90.00
_cell.angle_gamma   90.00
#
_symmetry.space_group_name_H-M   'P 1'
#
loop_
_entity.id
_entity.type
_entity.pdbx_description
1 polymer ?
#
loop_
_entity_poly.entity_id
_entity_poly.type
_entity_poly.pdbx_seq_one_letter_code
_entity_poly.pdbx_strand_id
1 'polypeptide(L)'
;MRDEKGETVAERVTNDEWIDTHRQPPAHHARDGYQSQPGNERRTRWTRVMLLGAGEFSPELATAFQRLGAEVIAVEPDANGLTQGITDQSQVLDITDTNEMAAVIGRLQPNYVVTATDMVTIDALTLAAETDFAQVFPTARSLRLTADREGLRRLAADQLGLPTVPFWFAGSLDELRAVADGYPLRVQPLRVSDL
;
A
#
# COMPACT_ATOMS: atom_id res chain seq x y z
N MET A 1 11.96 0.60 -38.00
CA MET A 1 12.69 0.11 -39.19
C MET A 1 13.04 -1.34 -38.89
N ARG A 2 12.53 -2.32 -39.67
CA ARG A 2 12.68 -3.78 -39.43
C ARG A 2 13.76 -4.34 -40.37
N ASP A 3 14.53 -5.32 -39.93
CA ASP A 3 15.53 -5.98 -40.78
C ASP A 3 14.95 -7.19 -41.53
N GLU A 4 15.77 -7.79 -42.41
CA GLU A 4 15.41 -8.82 -43.39
C GLU A 4 15.06 -10.20 -42.80
N LYS A 5 14.88 -10.31 -41.47
CA LYS A 5 14.28 -11.47 -40.81
C LYS A 5 13.00 -11.14 -40.02
N GLY A 6 12.49 -9.92 -40.11
CA GLY A 6 11.15 -9.56 -39.64
C GLY A 6 11.01 -9.24 -38.16
N GLU A 7 12.11 -9.16 -37.39
CA GLU A 7 12.08 -8.80 -35.97
C GLU A 7 12.34 -7.31 -35.72
N THR A 8 11.66 -6.76 -34.72
CA THR A 8 11.79 -5.36 -34.28
C THR A 8 12.96 -5.21 -33.32
N VAL A 9 13.91 -4.32 -33.66
CA VAL A 9 14.99 -3.87 -32.79
C VAL A 9 14.42 -2.99 -31.67
N ALA A 10 14.12 -3.61 -30.54
CA ALA A 10 14.08 -2.99 -29.22
C ALA A 10 14.78 -3.97 -28.26
N GLU A 11 16.09 -3.78 -28.10
CA GLU A 11 16.97 -4.51 -27.19
C GLU A 11 16.39 -4.50 -25.77
N ARG A 12 16.14 -5.68 -25.18
CA ARG A 12 17.10 -6.49 -24.43
C ARG A 12 17.73 -5.74 -23.24
N VAL A 13 16.94 -5.60 -22.18
CA VAL A 13 17.43 -5.73 -20.80
C VAL A 13 16.83 -7.02 -20.27
N THR A 14 17.63 -8.08 -20.25
CA THR A 14 17.24 -9.42 -19.82
C THR A 14 17.25 -9.53 -18.30
N ASN A 15 16.23 -10.23 -17.82
CA ASN A 15 15.79 -10.42 -16.43
C ASN A 15 16.68 -11.38 -15.61
N ASP A 16 17.99 -11.42 -15.89
CA ASP A 16 18.88 -12.54 -15.48
C ASP A 16 19.74 -12.29 -14.23
N GLU A 17 19.47 -11.25 -13.42
CA GLU A 17 20.17 -11.02 -12.14
C GLU A 17 19.34 -11.30 -10.88
N TRP A 18 18.17 -11.95 -11.00
CA TRP A 18 17.24 -12.07 -9.87
C TRP A 18 16.78 -13.49 -9.50
N ILE A 19 17.26 -14.54 -10.15
CA ILE A 19 16.80 -15.91 -9.85
C ILE A 19 17.95 -16.92 -9.89
N ASP A 20 18.53 -17.23 -8.72
CA ASP A 20 18.95 -18.60 -8.42
C ASP A 20 18.95 -18.83 -6.91
N THR A 21 18.00 -19.63 -6.40
CA THR A 21 18.27 -21.02 -5.98
C THR A 21 16.96 -21.61 -5.46
N HIS A 22 16.51 -22.69 -6.10
CA HIS A 22 15.38 -23.49 -5.64
C HIS A 22 15.53 -23.94 -4.18
N ARG A 23 14.54 -23.67 -3.33
CA ARG A 23 14.24 -24.58 -2.22
C ARG A 23 12.75 -24.71 -1.94
N GLN A 24 12.33 -25.95 -2.12
CA GLN A 24 11.03 -26.57 -1.86
C GLN A 24 10.45 -26.19 -0.48
N PRO A 25 9.14 -25.97 -0.35
CA PRO A 25 8.54 -25.60 0.93
C PRO A 25 8.25 -26.85 1.76
N PRO A 26 8.58 -26.90 3.07
CA PRO A 26 7.93 -27.81 3.98
C PRO A 26 7.10 -27.09 5.06
N ALA A 27 5.84 -27.55 5.12
CA ALA A 27 4.89 -27.65 6.22
C ALA A 27 4.76 -26.52 7.26
N HIS A 28 3.54 -25.99 7.33
CA HIS A 28 2.99 -25.26 8.47
C HIS A 28 3.17 -26.03 9.79
N HIS A 29 3.94 -25.47 10.73
CA HIS A 29 3.73 -25.69 12.16
C HIS A 29 3.93 -24.39 12.95
N ALA A 30 3.20 -24.33 14.06
CA ALA A 30 2.76 -23.12 14.74
C ALA A 30 3.85 -22.44 15.59
N ARG A 31 3.77 -21.10 15.59
CA ARG A 31 4.17 -20.10 16.59
C ARG A 31 5.08 -20.57 17.73
N ASP A 32 6.33 -20.09 17.72
CA ASP A 32 7.07 -19.62 18.90
C ASP A 32 8.27 -18.77 18.47
N GLY A 33 8.44 -17.59 19.08
CA GLY A 33 9.67 -16.78 19.06
C GLY A 33 10.07 -16.17 17.71
N TYR A 34 9.98 -14.84 17.57
CA TYR A 34 10.61 -14.11 16.47
C TYR A 34 12.13 -14.16 16.63
N GLN A 35 12.77 -15.24 16.18
CA GLN A 35 14.22 -15.32 16.05
C GLN A 35 14.63 -14.73 14.72
N SER A 36 15.31 -13.59 14.78
CA SER A 36 15.88 -12.88 13.63
C SER A 36 16.81 -13.80 12.84
N GLN A 37 16.53 -14.01 11.55
CA GLN A 37 17.45 -14.70 10.63
C GLN A 37 18.69 -13.83 10.36
N PRO A 38 19.91 -14.41 10.33
CA PRO A 38 21.14 -13.67 10.05
C PRO A 38 21.35 -13.60 8.53
N GLY A 39 21.09 -12.43 7.94
CA GLY A 39 21.26 -12.24 6.48
C GLY A 39 21.31 -10.80 5.97
N ASN A 40 21.47 -9.77 6.80
CA ASN A 40 21.65 -8.39 6.31
C ASN A 40 22.43 -7.52 7.30
N GLU A 41 23.76 -7.64 7.28
CA GLU A 41 24.69 -6.95 8.19
C GLU A 41 24.96 -5.46 7.83
N ARG A 42 24.02 -4.76 7.19
CA ARG A 42 24.07 -3.29 7.01
C ARG A 42 22.83 -2.53 7.50
N ARG A 43 22.00 -3.11 8.37
CA ARG A 43 20.91 -2.36 9.03
C ARG A 43 21.45 -1.52 10.19
N THR A 44 21.67 -0.24 9.93
CA THR A 44 22.10 0.76 10.90
C THR A 44 21.10 0.91 12.05
N ARG A 45 21.44 0.39 13.23
CA ARG A 45 21.03 0.64 14.65
C ARG A 45 19.65 1.19 15.07
N TRP A 46 18.82 1.78 14.22
CA TRP A 46 17.56 2.42 14.61
C TRP A 46 16.43 1.96 13.71
N THR A 47 15.25 1.75 14.30
CA THR A 47 14.03 1.46 13.54
C THR A 47 13.62 2.71 12.76
N ARG A 48 13.44 2.61 11.45
CA ARG A 48 13.03 3.73 10.58
C ARG A 48 11.60 3.53 10.09
N VAL A 49 10.75 4.53 10.30
CA VAL A 49 9.34 4.53 9.91
C VAL A 49 9.12 5.64 8.88
N MET A 50 8.67 5.27 7.69
CA MET A 50 8.19 6.19 6.67
C MET A 50 6.68 6.35 6.84
N LEU A 51 6.21 7.56 7.13
CA LEU A 51 4.79 7.89 7.31
C LEU A 51 4.26 8.60 6.06
N LEU A 52 3.31 7.98 5.36
CA LEU A 52 2.75 8.45 4.09
C LEU A 52 1.42 9.17 4.28
N GLY A 53 1.34 10.39 3.77
CA GLY A 53 0.13 11.21 3.74
C GLY A 53 -0.28 11.67 5.13
N ALA A 54 0.06 12.91 5.48
CA ALA A 54 -0.21 13.42 6.82
C ALA A 54 -1.64 13.93 6.98
N GLY A 55 -2.56 13.03 7.33
CA GLY A 55 -3.85 13.42 7.91
C GLY A 55 -3.72 14.02 9.30
N GLU A 56 -4.82 14.48 9.88
CA GLU A 56 -4.88 15.19 11.17
C GLU A 56 -4.24 14.46 12.36
N PHE A 57 -4.17 13.12 12.31
CA PHE A 57 -3.61 12.26 13.37
C PHE A 57 -2.12 11.94 13.20
N SER A 58 -1.51 12.38 12.09
CA SER A 58 -0.13 12.06 11.74
C SER A 58 0.91 12.69 12.67
N PRO A 59 0.72 13.93 13.19
CA PRO A 59 1.57 14.51 14.23
C PRO A 59 1.70 13.62 15.49
N GLU A 60 0.57 13.12 15.99
CA GLU A 60 0.52 12.27 17.18
C GLU A 60 1.17 10.91 16.91
N LEU A 61 0.92 10.33 15.74
CA LEU A 61 1.51 9.06 15.34
C LEU A 61 3.04 9.16 15.17
N ALA A 62 3.52 10.23 14.52
CA ALA A 62 4.95 10.53 14.41
C ALA A 62 5.59 10.67 15.80
N THR A 63 4.97 11.45 16.68
CA THR A 63 5.44 11.63 18.07
C THR A 63 5.49 10.30 18.83
N ALA A 64 4.50 9.42 18.63
CA ALA A 64 4.46 8.10 19.26
C ALA A 64 5.63 7.22 18.79
N PHE A 65 5.94 7.19 17.49
CA PHE A 65 7.09 6.46 16.97
C PHE A 65 8.43 7.01 17.50
N GLN A 66 8.59 8.32 17.55
CA GLN A 66 9.79 8.95 18.12
C GLN A 66 9.96 8.61 19.60
N ARG A 67 8.87 8.59 20.38
CA ARG A 67 8.88 8.17 21.80
C ARG A 67 9.27 6.70 21.98
N LEU A 68 9.05 5.87 20.96
CA LEU A 68 9.51 4.48 20.92
C LEU A 68 10.96 4.33 20.40
N GLY A 69 11.64 5.45 20.08
CA GLY A 69 13.02 5.47 19.61
C GLY A 69 13.17 5.17 18.12
N ALA A 70 12.09 5.29 17.33
CA ALA A 70 12.16 5.19 15.88
C ALA A 70 12.49 6.55 15.25
N GLU A 71 13.27 6.52 14.18
CA GLU A 71 13.43 7.66 13.26
C GLU A 71 12.19 7.73 12.36
N VAL A 72 11.56 8.89 12.27
CA VAL A 72 10.34 9.09 11.49
C VAL A 72 10.62 9.99 10.29
N ILE A 73 10.27 9.47 9.12
CA ILE A 73 10.38 10.15 7.82
C ILE A 73 8.96 10.42 7.33
N ALA A 74 8.53 11.68 7.30
CA ALA A 74 7.27 12.05 6.65
C ALA A 74 7.44 12.09 5.12
N VAL A 75 6.45 11.58 4.40
CA VAL A 75 6.30 11.78 2.96
C VAL A 75 4.92 12.35 2.69
N GLU A 76 4.88 13.60 2.26
CA GLU A 76 3.66 14.38 2.06
C GLU A 76 3.64 14.96 0.64
N PRO A 77 2.47 15.22 0.04
CA PRO A 77 2.39 15.84 -1.29
C PRO A 77 2.67 17.35 -1.27
N ASP A 78 2.65 18.00 -0.10
CA ASP A 78 2.87 19.44 0.07
C ASP A 78 3.94 19.72 1.14
N ALA A 79 4.73 20.77 0.95
CA ALA A 79 5.79 21.18 1.86
C ALA A 79 5.29 21.73 3.21
N ASN A 80 4.03 22.17 3.29
CA ASN A 80 3.39 22.68 4.50
C ASN A 80 2.54 21.61 5.20
N GLY A 81 2.93 20.34 5.10
CA GLY A 81 2.19 19.25 5.73
C GLY A 81 2.24 19.31 7.26
N LEU A 82 1.27 18.64 7.89
CA LEU A 82 1.03 18.74 9.34
C LEU A 82 2.17 18.15 10.19
N THR A 83 3.02 17.31 9.60
CA THR A 83 4.14 16.68 10.30
C THR A 83 5.45 17.46 10.21
N GLN A 84 5.43 18.61 9.53
CA GLN A 84 6.58 19.49 9.37
C GLN A 84 7.09 19.97 10.74
N GLY A 85 8.40 19.85 10.98
CA GLY A 85 9.04 20.25 12.24
C GLY A 85 8.77 19.30 13.42
N ILE A 86 7.99 18.24 13.23
CA ILE A 86 7.77 17.16 14.21
C ILE A 86 8.66 15.98 13.86
N THR A 87 8.71 15.60 12.58
CA THR A 87 9.46 14.43 12.10
C THR A 87 10.97 14.70 11.96
N ASP A 88 11.77 13.63 12.01
CA ASP A 88 13.23 13.70 11.89
C ASP A 88 13.65 14.10 10.47
N GLN A 89 12.89 13.65 9.47
CA GLN A 89 13.04 14.00 8.07
C GLN A 89 11.68 14.15 7.40
N SER A 90 11.61 14.98 6.36
CA SER A 90 10.40 15.13 5.53
C SER A 90 10.76 15.10 4.06
N GLN A 91 9.89 14.55 3.22
CA GLN A 91 10.00 14.50 1.77
C GLN A 91 8.70 14.99 1.15
N VAL A 92 8.82 15.75 0.06
CA VAL A 92 7.69 16.22 -0.73
C VAL A 92 7.74 15.56 -2.10
N LEU A 93 6.72 14.76 -2.44
CA LEU A 93 6.61 14.03 -3.71
C LEU A 93 5.18 13.60 -3.98
N ASP A 94 4.89 13.19 -5.21
CA ASP A 94 3.57 12.63 -5.55
C ASP A 94 3.47 11.20 -4.98
N ILE A 95 2.74 11.06 -3.87
CA ILE A 95 2.55 9.76 -3.21
C ILE A 95 1.63 8.81 -3.98
N THR A 96 1.02 9.28 -5.08
CA THR A 96 0.23 8.47 -6.01
C THR A 96 1.04 7.99 -7.22
N ASP A 97 2.23 8.55 -7.45
CA ASP A 97 3.15 8.07 -8.48
C ASP A 97 3.93 6.84 -7.99
N THR A 98 3.76 5.74 -8.73
CA THR A 98 4.37 4.45 -8.39
C THR A 98 5.90 4.47 -8.47
N ASN A 99 6.46 5.18 -9.44
CA ASN A 99 7.90 5.23 -9.65
C ASN A 99 8.57 6.16 -8.63
N GLU A 100 7.99 7.33 -8.35
CA GLU A 100 8.50 8.23 -7.31
C GLU A 100 8.47 7.56 -5.94
N MET A 101 7.37 6.88 -5.61
CA MET A 101 7.24 6.15 -4.35
C MET A 101 8.25 4.99 -4.25
N ALA A 102 8.40 4.19 -5.31
CA ALA A 102 9.40 3.12 -5.32
C ALA A 102 10.83 3.66 -5.18
N ALA A 103 11.15 4.78 -5.85
CA ALA A 103 12.45 5.41 -5.79
C ALA A 103 12.76 5.97 -4.38
N VAL A 104 11.80 6.63 -3.72
CA VAL A 104 12.02 7.16 -2.36
C VAL A 104 12.13 6.04 -1.33
N ILE A 105 11.33 4.98 -1.43
CA ILE A 105 11.44 3.78 -0.59
C ILE A 105 12.82 3.16 -0.80
N GLY A 106 13.23 2.99 -2.06
CA GLY A 106 14.56 2.53 -2.49
C GLY A 106 15.71 3.32 -1.87
N ARG A 107 15.62 4.65 -1.92
CA ARG A 107 16.65 5.58 -1.41
C ARG A 107 16.71 5.61 0.12
N LEU A 108 15.55 5.68 0.76
CA LEU A 108 15.46 5.91 2.21
C LEU A 108 15.44 4.61 3.02
N GLN A 109 15.20 3.45 2.40
CA GLN A 109 15.32 2.13 3.02
C GLN A 109 14.61 2.04 4.39
N PRO A 110 13.32 2.41 4.51
CA PRO A 110 12.61 2.34 5.79
C PRO A 110 12.41 0.87 6.22
N ASN A 111 12.36 0.62 7.53
CA ASN A 111 11.94 -0.70 8.02
C ASN A 111 10.42 -0.89 7.85
N TYR A 112 9.69 0.20 8.09
CA TYR A 112 8.24 0.24 8.09
C TYR A 112 7.75 1.38 7.20
N VAL A 113 6.76 1.10 6.36
CA VAL A 113 6.00 2.12 5.62
C VAL A 113 4.58 2.12 6.19
N VAL A 114 4.17 3.23 6.76
CA VAL A 114 2.87 3.40 7.43
C VAL A 114 2.06 4.41 6.63
N THR A 115 0.87 4.03 6.18
CA THR A 115 -0.03 4.94 5.46
C THR A 115 -1.09 5.49 6.42
N ALA A 116 -1.30 6.80 6.36
CA ALA A 116 -2.38 7.51 7.07
C ALA A 116 -3.36 8.19 6.09
N THR A 117 -3.32 7.79 4.82
CA THR A 117 -4.21 8.22 3.73
C THR A 117 -4.58 7.03 2.85
N ASP A 118 -5.73 7.12 2.18
CA ASP A 118 -6.18 6.21 1.12
C ASP A 118 -5.71 6.65 -0.28
N MET A 119 -5.26 7.90 -0.43
CA MET A 119 -4.72 8.48 -1.66
C MET A 119 -3.22 8.21 -1.78
N VAL A 120 -2.85 6.95 -2.04
CA VAL A 120 -1.45 6.50 -2.18
C VAL A 120 -1.33 5.41 -3.25
N THR A 121 -0.19 5.32 -3.93
CA THR A 121 0.06 4.20 -4.85
C THR A 121 0.11 2.87 -4.11
N ILE A 122 -0.89 2.04 -4.35
CA ILE A 122 -0.93 0.70 -3.74
C ILE A 122 0.07 -0.24 -4.43
N ASP A 123 0.42 0.00 -5.70
CA ASP A 123 1.31 -0.89 -6.45
C ASP A 123 2.75 -0.82 -5.93
N ALA A 124 3.28 0.39 -5.68
CA ALA A 124 4.60 0.54 -5.07
C ALA A 124 4.67 -0.09 -3.68
N LEU A 125 3.62 0.08 -2.88
CA LEU A 125 3.53 -0.49 -1.53
C LEU A 125 3.37 -2.00 -1.55
N THR A 126 2.64 -2.55 -2.52
CA THR A 126 2.53 -3.99 -2.73
C THR A 126 3.90 -4.57 -3.06
N LEU A 127 4.62 -3.95 -4.01
CA LEU A 127 5.95 -4.38 -4.39
C LEU A 127 6.92 -4.35 -3.20
N ALA A 128 6.92 -3.25 -2.42
CA ALA A 128 7.77 -3.13 -1.25
C ALA A 128 7.50 -4.21 -0.19
N ALA A 129 6.24 -4.59 -0.01
CA ALA A 129 5.84 -5.65 0.92
C ALA A 129 6.18 -7.05 0.40
N GLU A 130 5.87 -7.36 -0.87
CA GLU A 130 6.08 -8.69 -1.46
C GLU A 130 7.55 -9.03 -1.66
N THR A 131 8.41 -8.02 -1.81
CA THR A 131 9.87 -8.19 -1.94
C THR A 131 10.60 -8.13 -0.59
N ASP A 132 9.87 -8.07 0.53
CA ASP A 132 10.41 -7.88 1.89
C ASP A 132 11.33 -6.65 2.04
N PHE A 133 11.23 -5.69 1.12
CA PHE A 133 12.03 -4.48 1.14
C PHE A 133 11.67 -3.62 2.36
N ALA A 134 10.37 -3.47 2.64
CA ALA A 134 9.85 -2.82 3.84
C ALA A 134 8.52 -3.48 4.27
N GLN A 135 8.24 -3.50 5.58
CA GLN A 135 6.94 -3.92 6.06
C GLN A 135 5.93 -2.79 5.91
N VAL A 136 4.80 -3.05 5.26
CA VAL A 136 3.78 -2.04 4.94
C VAL A 136 2.57 -2.18 5.85
N PHE A 137 2.15 -1.05 6.44
CA PHE A 137 1.03 -0.96 7.39
C PHE A 137 0.05 0.16 7.00
N PRO A 138 -1.27 -0.10 6.94
CA PRO A 138 -1.87 -1.43 6.93
C PRO A 138 -1.39 -2.23 5.70
N THR A 139 -1.67 -3.53 5.67
CA THR A 139 -1.15 -4.38 4.58
C THR A 139 -1.61 -3.89 3.20
N ALA A 140 -0.84 -4.17 2.14
CA ALA A 140 -1.22 -3.82 0.78
C ALA A 140 -2.63 -4.32 0.41
N ARG A 141 -2.99 -5.54 0.85
CA ARG A 141 -4.35 -6.08 0.71
C ARG A 141 -5.40 -5.22 1.41
N SER A 142 -5.11 -4.76 2.62
CA SER A 142 -6.00 -3.86 3.37
C SER A 142 -6.23 -2.55 2.62
N LEU A 143 -5.15 -1.93 2.09
CA LEU A 143 -5.25 -0.70 1.30
C LEU A 143 -6.11 -0.89 0.05
N ARG A 144 -5.91 -2.00 -0.69
CA ARG A 144 -6.74 -2.37 -1.86
C ARG A 144 -8.21 -2.49 -1.48
N LEU A 145 -8.51 -3.20 -0.39
CA LEU A 145 -9.88 -3.39 0.06
C LEU A 145 -10.53 -2.08 0.52
N THR A 146 -9.81 -1.20 1.21
CA THR A 146 -10.39 0.08 1.64
C THR A 146 -10.66 1.03 0.46
N ALA A 147 -9.87 0.94 -0.61
CA ALA A 147 -10.12 1.67 -1.86
C ALA A 147 -11.24 1.03 -2.72
N ASP A 148 -11.48 -0.27 -2.58
CA ASP A 148 -12.53 -1.01 -3.28
C ASP A 148 -13.77 -1.24 -2.39
N ARG A 149 -14.71 -0.28 -2.44
CA ARG A 149 -15.95 -0.35 -1.65
C ARG A 149 -16.80 -1.58 -1.95
N GLU A 150 -16.83 -2.04 -3.20
CA GLU A 150 -17.57 -3.26 -3.56
C GLU A 150 -16.89 -4.49 -2.97
N GLY A 151 -15.58 -4.62 -3.21
CA GLY A 151 -14.77 -5.72 -2.68
C GLY A 151 -14.85 -5.81 -1.15
N LEU A 152 -14.72 -4.69 -0.44
CA LEU A 152 -14.84 -4.65 1.02
C LEU A 152 -16.23 -5.07 1.51
N ARG A 153 -17.29 -4.61 0.84
CA ARG A 153 -18.66 -4.94 1.22
C ARG A 153 -18.96 -6.43 0.99
N ARG A 154 -18.53 -6.99 -0.13
CA ARG A 154 -18.64 -8.45 -0.42
C ARG A 154 -17.81 -9.28 0.54
N LEU A 155 -16.60 -8.83 0.88
CA LEU A 155 -15.79 -9.48 1.91
C LEU A 155 -16.55 -9.54 3.24
N ALA A 156 -17.12 -8.41 3.69
CA ALA A 156 -17.83 -8.34 4.95
C ALA A 156 -19.10 -9.22 4.96
N ALA A 157 -19.96 -9.09 3.95
CA ALA A 157 -21.26 -9.75 3.93
C ALA A 157 -21.18 -11.20 3.44
N ASP A 158 -20.54 -11.44 2.29
CA ASP A 158 -20.61 -12.73 1.59
C ASP A 158 -19.56 -13.72 2.13
N GLN A 159 -18.33 -13.25 2.37
CA GLN A 159 -17.22 -14.13 2.77
C GLN A 159 -17.12 -14.30 4.29
N LEU A 160 -17.27 -13.20 5.05
CA LEU A 160 -17.17 -13.22 6.51
C LEU A 160 -18.51 -13.42 7.23
N GLY A 161 -19.64 -13.25 6.53
CA GLY A 161 -20.97 -13.40 7.11
C GLY A 161 -21.30 -12.36 8.18
N LEU A 162 -20.68 -11.18 8.15
CA LEU A 162 -20.94 -10.12 9.11
C LEU A 162 -22.33 -9.52 8.85
N PRO A 163 -23.08 -9.16 9.90
CA PRO A 163 -24.36 -8.48 9.73
C PRO A 163 -24.14 -7.09 9.12
N THR A 164 -24.61 -6.90 7.89
CA THR A 164 -24.61 -5.61 7.19
C THR A 164 -26.04 -5.17 6.87
N VAL A 165 -26.24 -3.86 6.68
CA VAL A 165 -27.47 -3.37 6.04
C VAL A 165 -27.62 -4.02 4.64
N PRO A 166 -28.85 -4.35 4.19
CA PRO A 166 -29.07 -4.82 2.82
C PRO A 166 -28.48 -3.86 1.80
N PHE A 167 -27.79 -4.38 0.79
CA PHE A 167 -27.15 -3.59 -0.24
C PHE A 167 -27.26 -4.31 -1.58
N TRP A 168 -27.18 -3.51 -2.65
CA TRP A 168 -27.11 -3.96 -4.02
C TRP A 168 -26.09 -3.12 -4.77
N PHE A 169 -25.47 -3.71 -5.78
CA PHE A 169 -24.65 -2.99 -6.75
C PHE A 169 -25.42 -2.87 -8.06
N ALA A 170 -25.37 -1.69 -8.66
CA ALA A 170 -26.00 -1.41 -9.95
C ALA A 170 -24.97 -0.71 -10.83
N GLY A 171 -24.67 -1.30 -11.99
CA GLY A 171 -23.86 -0.73 -13.05
C GLY A 171 -24.69 0.01 -14.11
N SER A 172 -26.02 -0.02 -14.01
CA SER A 172 -26.93 0.66 -14.93
C SER A 172 -28.15 1.27 -14.23
N LEU A 173 -28.84 2.18 -14.93
CA LEU A 173 -30.09 2.77 -14.45
C LEU A 173 -31.19 1.71 -14.29
N ASP A 174 -31.23 0.71 -15.16
CA ASP A 174 -32.26 -0.33 -15.12
C ASP A 174 -32.04 -1.29 -13.95
N GLU A 175 -30.78 -1.66 -13.65
CA GLU A 175 -30.44 -2.40 -12.43
C GLU A 175 -30.78 -1.61 -11.18
N LEU A 176 -30.51 -0.30 -11.17
CA LEU A 176 -30.87 0.57 -10.05
C LEU A 176 -32.38 0.64 -9.84
N ARG A 177 -33.17 0.71 -10.93
CA ARG A 177 -34.64 0.69 -10.86
C ARG A 177 -35.17 -0.65 -10.34
N ALA A 178 -34.56 -1.76 -10.74
CA ALA A 178 -34.97 -3.10 -10.30
C ALA A 178 -34.80 -3.32 -8.79
N VAL A 179 -33.84 -2.65 -8.15
CA VAL A 179 -33.63 -2.72 -6.70
C VAL A 179 -34.40 -1.64 -5.92
N ALA A 180 -34.97 -0.66 -6.62
CA ALA A 180 -35.62 0.51 -6.03
C ALA A 180 -37.10 0.28 -5.65
N ASP A 181 -37.42 -0.88 -5.09
CA ASP A 181 -38.79 -1.33 -4.81
C ASP A 181 -39.27 -1.04 -3.37
N GLY A 182 -38.47 -0.33 -2.57
CA GLY A 182 -38.83 0.08 -1.21
C GLY A 182 -38.02 1.28 -0.72
N TYR A 183 -38.69 2.29 -0.17
CA TYR A 183 -38.07 3.54 0.30
C TYR A 183 -38.04 3.63 1.83
N PRO A 184 -37.05 4.34 2.41
CA PRO A 184 -35.97 5.10 1.76
C PRO A 184 -34.76 4.25 1.32
N LEU A 185 -34.05 4.73 0.27
CA LEU A 185 -32.79 4.15 -0.20
C LEU A 185 -31.67 5.19 -0.15
N ARG A 186 -30.44 4.74 0.09
CA ARG A 186 -29.23 5.55 0.00
C ARG A 186 -28.39 5.06 -1.18
N VAL A 187 -28.31 5.86 -2.24
CA VAL A 187 -27.46 5.59 -3.40
C VAL A 187 -26.13 6.32 -3.23
N GLN A 188 -25.02 5.60 -3.41
CA GLN A 188 -23.68 6.17 -3.34
C GLN A 188 -22.82 5.62 -4.49
N PRO A 189 -21.94 6.42 -5.11
CA PRO A 189 -21.00 5.92 -6.09
C PRO A 189 -19.98 4.96 -5.44
N LEU A 190 -19.58 3.91 -6.17
CA LEU A 190 -18.59 2.95 -5.69
C LEU A 190 -17.21 3.56 -5.53
N ARG A 191 -16.77 4.31 -6.53
CA ARG A 191 -15.52 5.07 -6.51
C ARG A 191 -15.84 6.55 -6.45
N VAL A 192 -15.15 7.28 -5.59
CA VAL A 192 -14.98 8.73 -5.83
C VAL A 192 -13.90 8.77 -6.90
N SER A 193 -14.29 9.00 -8.15
CA SER A 193 -13.29 9.36 -9.15
C SER A 193 -13.08 10.85 -8.95
N ASP A 194 -11.85 11.26 -8.67
CA ASP A 194 -11.49 12.68 -8.72
C ASP A 194 -11.84 13.17 -10.12
N LEU A 195 -12.79 14.10 -10.20
CA LEU A 195 -13.00 14.97 -11.35
C LEU A 195 -12.00 16.12 -11.27
#